data_AF-A0A6P1IBJ5-F1
#
_entry.id   AF-A0A6P1IBJ5-F1
#
_cell.length_a   1.000
_cell.length_b   1.000
_cell.length_c   1.000
_cell.angle_alpha   90.00
_cell.angle_beta   90.00
_cell.angle_gamma   90.00
#
_symmetry.space_group_name_H-M   'P 1'
#
loop_
_entity.id
_entity.type
_entity.pdbx_description
1 polymer ?
#
loop_
_entity_poly.entity_id
_entity_poly.type
_entity_poly.pdbx_seq_one_letter_code
_entity_poly.pdbx_strand_id
1 'polypeptide(L)'
;MGYTILTEEPGYARDLLLTDLVHTEGGEVTEADTENDPTKWAVWLTQAEHYVDTASGEEIDAESVDWGTEDEDEATPAEGYRHANTVQVRQVWVPEYVCLDSEGAGVALSPILAAARTVAPAEDGMSGEDAAVAAARRETEEKAQARKERRQVIALNKQAVAATTVRRDFLRTLLTRKTPPKSAAKFVAATLAADPRLLTEHKAGEVVGEILGNSGIATSEALVTMVDKASDNRAQVITLALVLAGLEARMVKDAWRWRPQGSAGYFAFLAENGHTLTEVEEVIARTRTADQVTLD
;
A
#
# COMPACT_ATOMS: atom_id res chain seq x y z
N MET A 1 -22.15 -37.75 25.18
CA MET A 1 -21.93 -37.87 23.72
C MET A 1 -21.51 -36.50 23.23
N GLY A 2 -20.62 -36.41 22.25
CA GLY A 2 -20.01 -35.14 21.81
C GLY A 2 -20.11 -34.95 20.31
N TYR A 3 -19.48 -33.90 19.80
CA TYR A 3 -19.44 -33.57 18.37
C TYR A 3 -18.79 -34.67 17.53
N THR A 4 -19.27 -34.83 16.30
CA THR A 4 -18.56 -35.58 15.26
C THR A 4 -17.46 -34.69 14.68
N ILE A 5 -16.19 -35.11 14.69
CA ILE A 5 -15.11 -34.30 14.11
C ILE A 5 -14.94 -34.66 12.63
N LEU A 6 -15.02 -33.66 11.76
CA LEU A 6 -14.78 -33.83 10.32
C LEU A 6 -13.28 -33.93 10.03
N THR A 7 -12.92 -34.78 9.07
CA THR A 7 -11.53 -34.95 8.61
C THR A 7 -11.26 -34.26 7.27
N GLU A 8 -12.31 -33.74 6.64
CA GLU A 8 -12.26 -32.97 5.39
C GLU A 8 -13.02 -31.67 5.60
N GLU A 9 -12.60 -30.63 4.90
CA GLU A 9 -13.22 -29.30 4.95
C GLU A 9 -14.68 -29.39 4.44
N PRO A 10 -15.65 -28.89 5.23
CA PRO A 10 -17.05 -28.89 4.81
C PRO A 10 -17.23 -27.99 3.59
N GLY A 11 -18.02 -28.46 2.64
CA GLY A 11 -18.35 -27.71 1.43
C GLY A 11 -19.68 -26.99 1.60
N TYR A 12 -19.68 -25.68 1.36
CA TYR A 12 -20.86 -24.80 1.42
C TYR A 12 -22.11 -25.32 0.65
N ALA A 13 -21.96 -26.23 -0.32
CA ALA A 13 -23.02 -26.98 -1.05
C ALA A 13 -23.74 -28.02 -0.23
N ARG A 14 -22.89 -28.85 0.35
CA ARG A 14 -23.19 -30.22 0.75
C ARG A 14 -23.55 -30.24 2.21
N ASP A 15 -22.83 -29.41 2.95
CA ASP A 15 -22.82 -29.33 4.39
C ASP A 15 -23.61 -28.10 4.81
N LEU A 16 -24.49 -28.27 5.80
CA LEU A 16 -25.37 -27.21 6.27
C LEU A 16 -24.71 -26.50 7.45
N LEU A 17 -24.19 -25.29 7.24
CA LEU A 17 -23.61 -24.49 8.32
C LEU A 17 -24.71 -23.86 9.17
N LEU A 18 -24.36 -23.35 10.36
CA LEU A 18 -25.34 -22.67 11.22
C LEU A 18 -26.03 -21.50 10.51
N THR A 19 -25.29 -20.74 9.71
CA THR A 19 -25.79 -19.61 8.90
C THR A 19 -26.81 -20.02 7.83
N ASP A 20 -26.80 -21.29 7.44
CA ASP A 20 -27.72 -21.86 6.45
C ASP A 20 -29.02 -22.35 7.07
N LEU A 21 -29.16 -22.24 8.39
CA LEU A 21 -30.21 -22.88 9.16
C LEU A 21 -30.97 -21.87 10.02
N VAL A 22 -32.26 -22.15 10.19
CA VAL A 22 -33.15 -21.43 11.10
C VAL A 22 -33.92 -22.44 11.94
N HIS A 23 -34.37 -22.03 13.12
CA HIS A 23 -35.35 -22.83 13.85
C HIS A 23 -36.63 -22.95 13.04
N THR A 24 -37.33 -24.07 13.19
CA THR A 24 -38.61 -24.32 12.50
C THR A 24 -39.70 -23.30 12.86
N GLU A 25 -39.61 -22.68 14.04
CA GLU A 25 -40.48 -21.59 14.49
C GLU A 25 -39.98 -20.19 14.06
N GLY A 26 -38.82 -20.12 13.39
CA GLY A 26 -38.11 -18.90 13.06
C GLY A 26 -37.02 -18.53 14.08
N GLY A 27 -36.01 -17.77 13.64
CA GLY A 27 -34.83 -17.44 14.43
C GLY A 27 -33.58 -18.16 13.94
N GLU A 28 -32.42 -17.54 14.15
CA GLU A 28 -31.11 -18.07 13.72
C GLU A 28 -30.70 -19.24 14.61
N VAL A 29 -30.07 -20.24 13.99
CA VAL A 29 -29.37 -21.29 14.75
C VAL A 29 -27.99 -20.76 15.11
N THR A 30 -27.61 -20.91 16.38
CA THR A 30 -26.38 -20.37 16.96
C THR A 30 -25.48 -21.47 17.50
N GLU A 31 -24.24 -21.13 17.89
CA GLU A 31 -23.33 -22.08 18.53
C GLU A 31 -23.93 -22.69 19.81
N ALA A 32 -24.74 -21.92 20.55
CA ALA A 32 -25.41 -22.40 21.78
C ALA A 32 -26.37 -23.57 21.51
N ASP A 33 -26.99 -23.62 20.34
CA ASP A 33 -27.84 -24.74 19.91
C ASP A 33 -27.03 -26.02 19.71
N THR A 34 -25.76 -25.86 19.32
CA THR A 34 -24.83 -26.98 19.15
C THR A 34 -24.35 -27.53 20.48
N GLU A 35 -24.18 -26.67 21.48
CA GLU A 35 -23.80 -27.07 22.85
C GLU A 35 -24.93 -27.81 23.56
N ASN A 36 -26.19 -27.44 23.26
CA ASN A 36 -27.38 -28.06 23.85
C ASN A 36 -27.56 -29.53 23.41
N ASP A 37 -27.26 -29.85 22.15
CA ASP A 37 -27.31 -31.23 21.65
C ASP A 37 -26.17 -31.52 20.65
N PRO A 38 -24.93 -31.73 21.14
CA PRO A 38 -23.73 -31.87 20.31
C PRO A 38 -23.77 -33.05 19.34
N THR A 39 -24.67 -34.02 19.56
CA THR A 39 -24.75 -35.23 18.75
C THR A 39 -25.33 -35.01 17.36
N LYS A 40 -26.02 -33.88 17.16
CA LYS A 40 -26.61 -33.47 15.88
C LYS A 40 -25.64 -32.70 14.98
N TRP A 41 -24.46 -32.38 15.51
CA TRP A 41 -23.52 -31.46 14.87
C TRP A 41 -22.17 -32.13 14.64
N ALA A 42 -21.62 -31.83 13.48
CA ALA A 42 -20.23 -32.05 13.17
C ALA A 42 -19.42 -30.77 13.38
N VAL A 43 -18.13 -30.91 13.67
CA VAL A 43 -17.19 -29.80 13.83
C VAL A 43 -16.03 -29.98 12.88
N TRP A 44 -15.76 -28.93 12.11
CA TRP A 44 -14.50 -28.73 11.41
C TRP A 44 -13.68 -27.66 12.13
N LEU A 45 -12.37 -27.84 12.25
CA LEU A 45 -11.49 -26.80 12.80
C LEU A 45 -10.87 -26.03 11.65
N THR A 46 -11.17 -24.74 11.59
CA THR A 46 -10.58 -23.82 10.60
C THR A 46 -9.68 -22.80 11.28
N GLN A 47 -8.68 -22.30 10.57
CA GLN A 47 -7.83 -21.20 11.07
C GLN A 47 -8.49 -19.87 10.75
N ALA A 48 -8.71 -19.05 11.76
CA ALA A 48 -9.19 -17.69 11.64
C ALA A 48 -8.18 -16.70 12.20
N GLU A 49 -8.22 -15.48 11.68
CA GLU A 49 -7.50 -14.35 12.25
C GLU A 49 -8.34 -13.71 13.35
N HIS A 50 -7.82 -13.74 14.58
CA HIS A 50 -8.34 -12.94 15.68
C HIS A 50 -7.46 -11.70 15.86
N TYR A 51 -8.13 -10.58 16.11
CA TYR A 51 -7.49 -9.29 16.35
C TYR A 51 -7.55 -9.03 17.84
N VAL A 52 -6.38 -8.75 18.44
CA VAL A 52 -6.26 -8.65 19.89
C VAL A 52 -5.62 -7.31 20.24
N ASP A 53 -6.20 -6.57 21.18
CA ASP A 53 -5.60 -5.36 21.72
C ASP A 53 -4.26 -5.70 22.38
N THR A 54 -3.21 -4.98 22.03
CA THR A 54 -1.84 -5.27 22.52
C THR A 54 -1.65 -4.96 23.99
N ALA A 55 -2.47 -4.07 24.57
CA ALA A 55 -2.37 -3.65 25.96
C ALA A 55 -3.25 -4.49 26.88
N SER A 56 -4.52 -4.70 26.52
CA SER A 56 -5.46 -5.46 27.35
C SER A 56 -5.44 -6.97 27.06
N GLY A 57 -5.01 -7.37 25.86
CA GLY A 57 -5.14 -8.76 25.39
C GLY A 57 -6.57 -9.15 25.06
N GLU A 58 -7.50 -8.19 25.02
CA GLU A 58 -8.90 -8.43 24.66
C GLU A 58 -9.06 -8.57 23.16
N GLU A 59 -9.97 -9.45 22.76
CA GLU A 59 -10.36 -9.57 21.36
C GLU A 59 -11.11 -8.32 20.91
N ILE A 60 -10.78 -7.85 19.71
CA ILE A 60 -11.35 -6.65 19.12
C ILE A 60 -11.88 -6.96 17.72
N ASP A 61 -12.94 -6.25 17.36
CA ASP A 61 -13.48 -6.32 16.02
C ASP A 61 -12.52 -5.65 15.02
N ALA A 62 -12.23 -6.35 13.93
CA ALA A 62 -11.39 -5.85 12.85
C ALA A 62 -11.94 -4.55 12.25
N GLU A 63 -13.26 -4.36 12.23
CA GLU A 63 -13.89 -3.14 11.71
C GLU A 63 -13.72 -1.94 12.64
N SER A 64 -13.34 -2.15 13.91
CA SER A 64 -13.07 -1.06 14.85
C SER A 64 -11.66 -0.46 14.73
N VAL A 65 -10.84 -0.99 13.80
CA VAL A 65 -9.44 -0.63 13.64
C VAL A 65 -9.25 0.18 12.36
N ASP A 66 -8.61 1.33 12.48
CA ASP A 66 -8.12 2.08 11.34
C ASP A 66 -6.84 1.42 10.84
N TRP A 67 -7.02 0.38 10.04
CA TRP A 67 -5.94 -0.31 9.32
C TRP A 67 -5.13 0.62 8.41
N GLY A 68 -5.58 1.86 8.23
CA GLY A 68 -4.80 2.87 7.54
C GLY A 68 -3.60 3.41 8.27
N THR A 69 -3.48 3.11 9.55
CA THR A 69 -2.40 3.56 10.43
C THR A 69 -1.31 2.49 10.67
N GLU A 70 -1.45 1.27 10.13
CA GLU A 70 -0.62 0.10 10.48
C GLU A 70 0.89 0.33 10.34
N ASP A 71 1.32 1.06 9.30
CA ASP A 71 2.72 1.37 9.03
C ASP A 71 3.08 2.85 9.30
N GLU A 72 2.17 3.60 9.91
CA GLU A 72 2.31 5.02 10.22
C GLU A 72 2.15 5.24 11.73
N ASP A 73 3.19 4.94 12.51
CA ASP A 73 3.16 5.03 14.00
C ASP A 73 2.69 6.39 14.56
N GLU A 74 2.85 7.45 13.78
CA GLU A 74 2.48 8.83 14.14
C GLU A 74 1.13 9.26 13.53
N ALA A 75 0.45 8.40 12.79
CA ALA A 75 -0.83 8.72 12.19
C ALA A 75 -1.95 8.72 13.24
N THR A 76 -2.79 9.74 13.17
CA THR A 76 -4.01 9.76 13.98
C THR A 76 -5.08 8.90 13.29
N PRO A 77 -5.64 7.85 13.95
CA PRO A 77 -6.72 7.08 13.38
C PRO A 77 -7.98 7.93 13.20
N ALA A 78 -8.87 7.51 12.30
CA ALA A 78 -10.18 8.13 12.10
C ALA A 78 -10.99 8.15 13.42
N GLU A 79 -11.89 9.14 13.55
CA GLU A 79 -12.74 9.28 14.74
C GLU A 79 -13.56 8.00 14.99
N GLY A 80 -13.45 7.45 16.19
CA GLY A 80 -14.12 6.20 16.58
C GLY A 80 -13.34 4.92 16.28
N TYR A 81 -12.19 5.00 15.61
CA TYR A 81 -11.35 3.85 15.28
C TYR A 81 -10.08 3.79 16.13
N ARG A 82 -9.56 2.59 16.31
CA ARG A 82 -8.27 2.32 16.97
C ARG A 82 -7.12 2.40 15.98
N HIS A 83 -5.94 2.76 16.47
CA HIS A 83 -4.74 2.68 15.65
C HIS A 83 -4.32 1.22 15.48
N ALA A 84 -3.88 0.81 14.30
CA ALA A 84 -3.51 -0.57 14.02
C ALA A 84 -2.27 -1.06 14.82
N ASN A 85 -1.41 -0.17 15.32
CA ASN A 85 -0.27 -0.55 16.17
C ASN A 85 -0.69 -0.99 17.58
N THR A 86 -1.95 -0.72 17.97
CA THR A 86 -2.52 -1.25 19.21
C THR A 86 -3.15 -2.63 19.02
N VAL A 87 -2.96 -3.25 17.85
CA VAL A 87 -3.62 -4.52 17.48
C VAL A 87 -2.59 -5.56 17.08
N GLN A 88 -2.73 -6.76 17.64
CA GLN A 88 -1.98 -7.95 17.26
C GLN A 88 -2.90 -8.92 16.51
N VAL A 89 -2.49 -9.33 15.32
CA VAL A 89 -3.16 -10.41 14.57
C VAL A 89 -2.66 -11.77 15.08
N ARG A 90 -3.58 -12.66 15.43
CA ARG A 90 -3.28 -14.04 15.86
C ARG A 90 -4.04 -15.04 15.00
N GLN A 91 -3.33 -16.08 14.59
CA GLN A 91 -3.96 -17.25 13.98
C GLN A 91 -4.48 -18.15 15.09
N VAL A 92 -5.79 -18.40 15.10
CA VAL A 92 -6.45 -19.28 16.07
C VAL A 92 -7.29 -20.31 15.35
N TRP A 93 -7.43 -21.48 15.97
CA TRP A 93 -8.33 -22.50 15.48
C TRP A 93 -9.73 -22.26 16.05
N VAL A 94 -10.70 -22.06 15.18
CA VAL A 94 -12.11 -21.88 15.54
C VAL A 94 -12.94 -23.06 15.04
N PRO A 95 -13.95 -23.49 15.80
CA PRO A 95 -14.87 -24.52 15.36
C PRO A 95 -15.87 -23.94 14.36
N GLU A 96 -16.06 -24.65 13.26
CA GLU A 96 -17.16 -24.43 12.33
C GLU A 96 -18.12 -25.61 12.46
N TYR A 97 -19.39 -25.31 12.76
CA TYR A 97 -20.40 -26.32 13.05
C TYR A 97 -21.25 -26.63 11.82
N VAL A 98 -21.40 -27.93 11.57
CA VAL A 98 -22.11 -28.49 10.42
C VAL A 98 -23.27 -29.34 10.92
N CYS A 99 -24.47 -29.10 10.41
CA CYS A 99 -25.62 -29.97 10.66
C CYS A 99 -25.56 -31.19 9.75
N LEU A 100 -25.54 -32.38 10.36
CA LEU A 100 -25.52 -33.65 9.63
C LEU A 100 -26.94 -34.13 9.25
N ASP A 101 -27.95 -33.69 10.02
CA ASP A 101 -29.35 -34.07 9.84
C ASP A 101 -30.25 -32.93 10.34
N SER A 102 -30.68 -32.06 9.42
CA SER A 102 -31.52 -30.91 9.78
C SER A 102 -32.90 -31.33 10.30
N GLU A 103 -33.47 -32.42 9.79
CA GLU A 103 -34.78 -32.92 10.21
C GLU A 103 -34.71 -33.50 11.63
N GLY A 104 -33.72 -34.37 11.88
CA GLY A 104 -33.46 -34.91 13.22
C GLY A 104 -33.05 -33.82 14.22
N ALA A 105 -32.43 -32.73 13.76
CA ALA A 105 -32.09 -31.58 14.57
C ALA A 105 -33.24 -30.59 14.81
N GLY A 106 -34.36 -30.72 14.09
CA GLY A 106 -35.52 -29.84 14.24
C GLY A 106 -35.28 -28.42 13.70
N VAL A 107 -34.35 -28.26 12.76
CA VAL A 107 -33.98 -27.00 12.11
C VAL A 107 -34.34 -27.06 10.63
N ALA A 108 -34.62 -25.90 10.03
CA ALA A 108 -34.98 -25.75 8.64
C ALA A 108 -33.91 -24.95 7.89
N LEU A 109 -33.89 -25.05 6.56
CA LEU A 109 -33.03 -24.22 5.73
C LEU A 109 -33.43 -22.74 5.82
N SER A 110 -32.45 -21.85 5.77
CA SER A 110 -32.68 -20.42 5.66
C SER A 110 -33.48 -20.10 4.38
N PRO A 111 -34.29 -19.03 4.36
CA PRO A 111 -35.09 -18.66 3.18
C PRO A 111 -34.25 -18.46 1.91
N ILE A 112 -33.01 -17.97 2.06
CA ILE A 112 -32.08 -17.75 0.95
C ILE A 112 -31.62 -19.08 0.37
N LEU A 113 -31.16 -20.01 1.22
CA LEU A 113 -30.70 -21.33 0.75
C LEU A 113 -31.85 -22.19 0.22
N ALA A 114 -33.02 -22.12 0.87
CA ALA A 114 -34.23 -22.79 0.40
C ALA A 114 -34.63 -22.30 -1.00
N ALA A 115 -34.60 -20.98 -1.24
CA ALA A 115 -34.86 -20.42 -2.57
C ALA A 115 -33.79 -20.84 -3.59
N ALA A 116 -32.51 -20.78 -3.22
CA ALA A 116 -31.40 -21.18 -4.10
C ALA A 116 -31.52 -22.65 -4.57
N ARG A 117 -31.94 -23.57 -3.68
CA ARG A 117 -32.15 -24.99 -4.02
C ARG A 117 -33.38 -25.25 -4.92
N THR A 118 -34.28 -24.28 -5.08
CA THR A 118 -35.48 -24.41 -5.94
C THR A 118 -35.28 -23.85 -7.35
N VAL A 119 -34.23 -23.06 -7.59
CA VAL A 119 -33.90 -22.51 -8.91
C VAL A 119 -32.98 -23.48 -9.64
N ALA A 120 -33.43 -24.04 -10.78
CA ALA A 120 -32.60 -24.88 -11.64
C ALA A 120 -31.35 -24.09 -12.14
N PRO A 121 -30.18 -24.74 -12.31
CA PRO A 121 -28.94 -24.04 -12.60
C PRO A 121 -29.00 -23.29 -13.94
N ALA A 122 -28.48 -22.05 -13.96
CA ALA A 122 -28.32 -21.25 -15.17
C ALA A 122 -27.24 -21.83 -16.11
N GLU A 123 -27.32 -21.46 -17.40
CA GLU A 123 -26.73 -22.13 -18.57
C GLU A 123 -25.19 -22.26 -18.64
N ASP A 124 -24.40 -21.87 -17.64
CA ASP A 124 -22.93 -22.00 -17.66
C ASP A 124 -22.39 -23.23 -16.91
N GLY A 125 -23.25 -24.12 -16.41
CA GLY A 125 -22.83 -25.37 -15.76
C GLY A 125 -22.08 -25.19 -14.44
N MET A 126 -21.89 -23.95 -13.96
CA MET A 126 -21.53 -23.62 -12.59
C MET A 126 -22.81 -23.50 -11.77
N SER A 127 -22.83 -24.18 -10.62
CA SER A 127 -23.90 -23.98 -9.64
C SER A 127 -23.86 -22.52 -9.14
N GLY A 128 -25.01 -21.99 -8.67
CA GLY A 128 -25.04 -20.65 -8.06
C GLY A 128 -24.10 -20.50 -6.86
N GLU A 129 -23.63 -21.61 -6.33
CA GLU A 129 -22.74 -21.74 -5.20
C GLU A 129 -21.25 -21.68 -5.58
N ASP A 130 -20.86 -22.30 -6.71
CA ASP A 130 -19.51 -22.12 -7.28
C ASP A 130 -19.26 -20.64 -7.60
N ALA A 131 -20.32 -19.91 -7.98
CA ALA A 131 -20.27 -18.47 -8.18
C ALA A 131 -20.10 -17.68 -6.88
N ALA A 132 -20.73 -18.09 -5.78
CA ALA A 132 -20.64 -17.43 -4.48
C ALA A 132 -19.27 -17.63 -3.81
N VAL A 133 -18.74 -18.86 -3.82
CA VAL A 133 -17.39 -19.16 -3.30
C VAL A 133 -16.31 -18.46 -4.14
N ALA A 134 -16.47 -18.42 -5.46
CA ALA A 134 -15.58 -17.66 -6.33
C ALA A 134 -15.65 -16.16 -6.05
N ALA A 135 -16.82 -15.61 -5.73
CA ALA A 135 -16.98 -14.20 -5.36
C ALA A 135 -16.29 -13.87 -4.03
N ALA A 136 -16.47 -14.69 -2.98
CA ALA A 136 -15.83 -14.50 -1.68
C ALA A 136 -14.30 -14.63 -1.75
N ARG A 137 -13.78 -15.60 -2.52
CA ARG A 137 -12.34 -15.73 -2.78
C ARG A 137 -11.78 -14.54 -3.54
N ARG A 138 -12.50 -14.03 -4.55
CA ARG A 138 -12.09 -12.81 -5.26
C ARG A 138 -12.09 -11.60 -4.33
N GLU A 139 -13.11 -11.44 -3.49
CA GLU A 139 -13.18 -10.31 -2.55
C GLU A 139 -12.04 -10.36 -1.52
N THR A 140 -11.71 -11.53 -0.98
CA THR A 140 -10.57 -11.71 -0.06
C THR A 140 -9.23 -11.49 -0.74
N GLU A 141 -9.04 -11.99 -1.97
CA GLU A 141 -7.85 -11.75 -2.78
C GLU A 141 -7.69 -10.27 -3.15
N GLU A 142 -8.78 -9.60 -3.53
CA GLU A 142 -8.81 -8.17 -3.84
C GLU A 142 -8.47 -7.33 -2.60
N LYS A 143 -9.05 -7.66 -1.43
CA LYS A 143 -8.71 -7.01 -0.15
C LYS A 143 -7.24 -7.23 0.21
N ALA A 144 -6.72 -8.45 0.06
CA ALA A 144 -5.32 -8.75 0.33
C ALA A 144 -4.37 -8.02 -0.64
N GLN A 145 -4.74 -7.92 -1.91
CA GLN A 145 -3.96 -7.20 -2.92
C GLN A 145 -3.99 -5.68 -2.67
N ALA A 146 -5.15 -5.11 -2.34
CA ALA A 146 -5.29 -3.71 -1.97
C ALA A 146 -4.44 -3.36 -0.74
N ARG A 147 -4.40 -4.25 0.27
CA ARG A 147 -3.51 -4.10 1.43
C ARG A 147 -2.03 -4.08 1.03
N LYS A 148 -1.59 -5.04 0.20
CA LYS A 148 -0.19 -5.08 -0.29
C LYS A 148 0.19 -3.83 -1.08
N GLU A 149 -0.68 -3.38 -1.99
CA GLU A 149 -0.46 -2.17 -2.78
C GLU A 149 -0.37 -0.93 -1.89
N ARG A 150 -1.24 -0.83 -0.88
CA ARG A 150 -1.18 0.26 0.10
C ARG A 150 0.16 0.26 0.86
N ARG A 151 0.59 -0.90 1.36
CA ARG A 151 1.87 -1.07 2.07
C ARG A 151 3.05 -0.62 1.21
N GLN A 152 3.08 -1.09 -0.05
CA GLN A 152 4.12 -0.72 -1.00
C GLN A 152 4.15 0.79 -1.26
N VAL A 153 2.98 1.42 -1.41
CA VAL A 153 2.87 2.88 -1.62
C VAL A 153 3.40 3.66 -0.44
N ILE A 154 3.04 3.27 0.79
CA ILE A 154 3.49 3.95 2.02
C ILE A 154 5.02 3.85 2.15
N ALA A 155 5.56 2.64 2.05
CA ALA A 155 6.99 2.39 2.16
C ALA A 155 7.80 3.15 1.10
N LEU A 156 7.40 3.09 -0.18
CA LEU A 156 8.09 3.79 -1.26
C LEU A 156 8.00 5.31 -1.11
N ASN A 157 6.85 5.84 -0.67
CA ASN A 157 6.72 7.26 -0.40
C ASN A 157 7.62 7.71 0.75
N LYS A 158 7.73 6.91 1.83
CA LYS A 158 8.63 7.17 2.96
C LYS A 158 10.09 7.17 2.52
N GLN A 159 10.50 6.17 1.73
CA GLN A 159 11.84 6.13 1.14
C GLN A 159 12.10 7.33 0.22
N ALA A 160 11.13 7.75 -0.61
CA ALA A 160 11.29 8.88 -1.51
C ALA A 160 11.47 10.21 -0.77
N VAL A 161 10.75 10.40 0.34
CA VAL A 161 10.93 11.59 1.21
C VAL A 161 12.33 11.60 1.81
N ALA A 162 12.79 10.47 2.38
CA ALA A 162 14.13 10.35 2.94
C ALA A 162 15.23 10.58 1.88
N ALA A 163 15.09 9.95 0.71
CA ALA A 163 16.00 10.11 -0.42
C ALA A 163 16.08 11.56 -0.89
N THR A 164 14.97 12.30 -0.86
CA THR A 164 14.94 13.73 -1.22
C THR A 164 15.82 14.57 -0.33
N THR A 165 15.79 14.35 0.99
CA THR A 165 16.67 15.06 1.92
C THR A 165 18.13 14.81 1.60
N VAL A 166 18.51 13.53 1.46
CA VAL A 166 19.90 13.13 1.15
C VAL A 166 20.37 13.71 -0.19
N ARG A 167 19.52 13.66 -1.22
CA ARG A 167 19.84 14.17 -2.56
C ARG A 167 20.00 15.68 -2.56
N ARG A 168 19.18 16.43 -1.83
CA ARG A 168 19.31 17.89 -1.70
C ARG A 168 20.56 18.29 -0.93
N ASP A 169 20.96 17.56 0.10
CA ASP A 169 22.24 17.74 0.80
C ASP A 169 23.43 17.51 -0.15
N PHE A 170 23.36 16.45 -0.96
CA PHE A 170 24.36 16.17 -2.00
C PHE A 170 24.44 17.30 -3.04
N LEU A 171 23.29 17.77 -3.55
CA LEU A 171 23.24 18.89 -4.50
C LEU A 171 23.87 20.17 -3.92
N ARG A 172 23.54 20.52 -2.67
CA ARG A 172 24.17 21.66 -1.97
C ARG A 172 25.69 21.53 -1.98
N THR A 173 26.20 20.35 -1.67
CA THR A 173 27.64 20.06 -1.68
C THR A 173 28.24 20.16 -3.07
N LEU A 174 27.61 19.55 -4.09
CA LEU A 174 28.05 19.55 -5.47
C LEU A 174 28.17 20.99 -6.04
N LEU A 175 27.22 21.85 -5.70
CA LEU A 175 27.11 23.22 -6.22
C LEU A 175 28.03 24.23 -5.53
N THR A 176 28.75 23.84 -4.48
CA THR A 176 29.83 24.65 -3.88
C THR A 176 31.10 24.68 -4.74
N ARG A 177 31.23 23.78 -5.72
CA ARG A 177 32.43 23.67 -6.56
C ARG A 177 32.67 24.94 -7.38
N LYS A 178 33.94 25.31 -7.53
CA LYS A 178 34.36 26.47 -8.34
C LYS A 178 34.29 26.22 -9.85
N THR A 179 34.45 24.98 -10.26
CA THR A 179 34.44 24.54 -11.66
C THR A 179 33.31 23.53 -11.89
N PRO A 180 32.62 23.61 -13.04
CA PRO A 180 31.55 22.67 -13.34
C PRO A 180 32.11 21.25 -13.54
N PRO A 181 31.32 20.20 -13.22
CA PRO A 181 31.64 18.83 -13.59
C PRO A 181 31.92 18.68 -15.10
N LYS A 182 32.80 17.73 -15.48
CA LYS A 182 33.23 17.55 -16.87
C LYS A 182 32.08 17.32 -17.85
N SER A 183 31.01 16.64 -17.45
CA SER A 183 29.82 16.35 -18.27
C SER A 183 28.71 17.42 -18.18
N ALA A 184 28.85 18.43 -17.31
CA ALA A 184 27.78 19.36 -16.97
C ALA A 184 27.23 20.15 -18.16
N ALA A 185 28.11 20.69 -19.02
CA ALA A 185 27.66 21.50 -20.16
C ALA A 185 26.83 20.68 -21.16
N LYS A 186 27.26 19.44 -21.45
CA LYS A 186 26.51 18.52 -22.32
C LYS A 186 25.18 18.12 -21.69
N PHE A 187 25.19 17.82 -20.40
CA PHE A 187 23.99 17.49 -19.63
C PHE A 187 22.97 18.64 -19.66
N VAL A 188 23.39 19.86 -19.35
CA VAL A 188 22.55 21.07 -19.37
C VAL A 188 21.94 21.27 -20.76
N ALA A 189 22.76 21.23 -21.82
CA ALA A 189 22.29 21.44 -23.18
C ALA A 189 21.28 20.37 -23.61
N ALA A 190 21.56 19.08 -23.33
CA ALA A 190 20.67 17.98 -23.66
C ALA A 190 19.34 18.07 -22.91
N THR A 191 19.39 18.37 -21.61
CA THR A 191 18.19 18.49 -20.78
C THR A 191 17.29 19.63 -21.26
N LEU A 192 17.84 20.82 -21.49
CA LEU A 192 17.05 21.98 -21.95
C LEU A 192 16.52 21.80 -23.38
N ALA A 193 17.27 21.13 -24.26
CA ALA A 193 16.81 20.81 -25.60
C ALA A 193 15.64 19.80 -25.59
N ALA A 194 15.67 18.82 -24.68
CA ALA A 194 14.61 17.84 -24.52
C ALA A 194 13.38 18.41 -23.79
N ASP A 195 13.58 19.40 -22.92
CA ASP A 195 12.52 19.98 -22.10
C ASP A 195 12.71 21.50 -21.86
N PRO A 196 12.22 22.32 -22.80
CA PRO A 196 12.36 23.79 -22.69
C PRO A 196 11.58 24.42 -21.54
N ARG A 197 10.54 23.75 -21.00
CA ARG A 197 9.67 24.32 -19.95
C ARG A 197 10.17 24.04 -18.53
N LEU A 198 11.21 23.21 -18.39
CA LEU A 198 11.75 22.72 -17.12
C LEU A 198 11.90 23.78 -16.03
N LEU A 199 12.41 24.97 -16.38
CA LEU A 199 12.75 26.01 -15.40
C LEU A 199 11.53 26.75 -14.83
N THR A 200 10.36 26.62 -15.45
CA THR A 200 9.14 27.35 -15.09
C THR A 200 8.10 26.50 -14.37
N GLU A 201 8.34 25.19 -14.25
CA GLU A 201 7.37 24.24 -13.71
C GLU A 201 7.72 23.81 -12.26
N HIS A 202 6.74 23.20 -11.58
CA HIS A 202 6.92 22.50 -10.29
C HIS A 202 7.59 23.29 -9.15
N LYS A 203 7.56 24.63 -9.18
CA LYS A 203 8.25 25.47 -8.19
C LYS A 203 9.78 25.31 -8.21
N ALA A 204 10.38 25.10 -9.38
CA ALA A 204 11.84 25.04 -9.56
C ALA A 204 12.58 26.24 -8.90
N GLY A 205 11.95 27.42 -8.87
CA GLY A 205 12.47 28.61 -8.20
C GLY A 205 12.61 28.50 -6.68
N GLU A 206 11.76 27.72 -5.99
CA GLU A 206 11.91 27.45 -4.56
C GLU A 206 13.09 26.50 -4.32
N VAL A 207 13.17 25.42 -5.11
CA VAL A 207 14.23 24.41 -5.01
C VAL A 207 15.61 24.98 -5.31
N VAL A 208 15.75 25.84 -6.33
CA VAL A 208 17.05 26.45 -6.66
C VAL A 208 17.54 27.35 -5.52
N GLY A 209 16.62 28.07 -4.86
CA GLY A 209 16.95 28.87 -3.68
C GLY A 209 17.49 27.98 -2.55
N GLU A 210 16.83 26.87 -2.27
CA GLU A 210 17.24 25.92 -1.23
C GLU A 210 18.62 25.29 -1.52
N ILE A 211 18.84 24.76 -2.72
CA ILE A 211 20.10 24.06 -3.04
C ILE A 211 21.30 24.99 -3.24
N LEU A 212 21.06 26.31 -3.41
CA LEU A 212 22.12 27.32 -3.43
C LEU A 212 22.27 28.06 -2.08
N GLY A 213 21.44 27.75 -1.08
CA GLY A 213 21.50 28.36 0.25
C GLY A 213 20.87 29.75 0.37
N ASN A 214 19.97 30.11 -0.55
CA ASN A 214 19.28 31.41 -0.63
C ASN A 214 17.78 31.32 -0.32
N SER A 215 17.36 30.43 0.59
CA SER A 215 15.96 30.28 0.99
C SER A 215 15.42 31.59 1.63
N GLY A 216 14.38 32.18 1.04
CA GLY A 216 13.62 33.31 1.62
C GLY A 216 13.82 34.69 0.99
N ILE A 217 14.67 34.84 -0.04
CA ILE A 217 14.85 36.10 -0.79
C ILE A 217 14.11 35.98 -2.14
N ALA A 218 13.79 37.10 -2.80
CA ALA A 218 13.39 37.11 -4.21
C ALA A 218 14.45 36.38 -5.05
N THR A 219 14.30 35.06 -5.22
CA THR A 219 15.35 34.15 -5.68
C THR A 219 15.93 34.59 -7.01
N SER A 220 15.11 35.19 -7.88
CA SER A 220 15.54 35.76 -9.16
C SER A 220 16.56 36.90 -9.00
N GLU A 221 16.33 37.87 -8.12
CA GLU A 221 17.24 39.01 -7.89
C GLU A 221 18.57 38.55 -7.26
N ALA A 222 18.48 37.61 -6.31
CA ALA A 222 19.66 36.99 -5.70
C ALA A 222 20.49 36.22 -6.75
N LEU A 223 19.84 35.46 -7.63
CA LEU A 223 20.50 34.75 -8.73
C LEU A 223 21.16 35.69 -9.73
N VAL A 224 20.48 36.76 -10.15
CA VAL A 224 21.05 37.79 -11.04
C VAL A 224 22.30 38.40 -10.40
N THR A 225 22.21 38.79 -9.12
CA THR A 225 23.36 39.33 -8.37
C THR A 225 24.51 38.33 -8.26
N MET A 226 24.21 37.04 -8.09
CA MET A 226 25.23 35.98 -8.05
C MET A 226 25.92 35.81 -9.40
N VAL A 227 25.16 35.88 -10.51
CA VAL A 227 25.70 35.76 -11.87
C VAL A 227 26.56 36.98 -12.21
N ASP A 228 26.12 38.19 -11.86
CA ASP A 228 26.89 39.43 -12.12
C ASP A 228 28.26 39.43 -11.44
N LYS A 229 28.40 38.75 -10.30
CA LYS A 229 29.64 38.62 -9.54
C LYS A 229 30.42 37.33 -9.86
N ALA A 230 29.87 36.44 -10.69
CA ALA A 230 30.45 35.15 -10.97
C ALA A 230 31.56 35.23 -12.02
N SER A 231 32.59 34.38 -11.87
CA SER A 231 33.44 34.01 -13.01
C SER A 231 32.67 33.12 -13.97
N ASP A 232 33.13 32.99 -15.21
CA ASP A 232 32.51 32.11 -16.22
C ASP A 232 32.28 30.68 -15.72
N ASN A 233 33.27 30.09 -15.03
CA ASN A 233 33.14 28.77 -14.45
C ASN A 233 32.05 28.71 -13.38
N ARG A 234 31.95 29.74 -12.53
CA ARG A 234 30.91 29.82 -11.51
C ARG A 234 29.53 30.04 -12.14
N ALA A 235 29.43 30.83 -13.20
CA ALA A 235 28.19 31.04 -13.95
C ALA A 235 27.69 29.71 -14.55
N GLN A 236 28.58 28.87 -15.10
CA GLN A 236 28.21 27.53 -15.57
C GLN A 236 27.70 26.61 -14.44
N VAL A 237 28.28 26.70 -13.23
CA VAL A 237 27.75 25.98 -12.05
C VAL A 237 26.37 26.49 -11.65
N ILE A 238 26.11 27.80 -11.74
CA ILE A 238 24.79 28.38 -11.48
C ILE A 238 23.78 27.90 -12.53
N THR A 239 24.15 27.85 -13.82
CA THR A 239 23.29 27.28 -14.87
C THR A 239 22.97 25.81 -14.62
N LEU A 240 23.96 25.02 -14.19
CA LEU A 240 23.73 23.64 -13.79
C LEU A 240 22.76 23.55 -12.61
N ALA A 241 22.88 24.42 -11.60
CA ALA A 241 21.97 24.46 -10.45
C ALA A 241 20.50 24.69 -10.88
N LEU A 242 20.26 25.58 -11.84
CA LEU A 242 18.91 25.85 -12.35
C LEU A 242 18.28 24.60 -12.98
N VAL A 243 19.05 23.86 -13.80
CA VAL A 243 18.59 22.64 -14.44
C VAL A 243 18.35 21.52 -13.42
N LEU A 244 19.29 21.33 -12.48
CA LEU A 244 19.15 20.32 -11.43
C LEU A 244 17.97 20.63 -10.51
N ALA A 245 17.73 21.90 -10.19
CA ALA A 245 16.57 22.31 -9.40
C ALA A 245 15.25 22.01 -10.11
N GLY A 246 15.17 22.25 -11.42
CA GLY A 246 13.96 21.92 -12.20
C GLY A 246 13.66 20.42 -12.23
N LEU A 247 14.69 19.59 -12.38
CA LEU A 247 14.54 18.13 -12.33
C LEU A 247 14.19 17.66 -10.91
N GLU A 248 14.86 18.21 -9.89
CA GLU A 248 14.65 17.90 -8.49
C GLU A 248 13.24 18.26 -8.01
N ALA A 249 12.70 19.39 -8.48
CA ALA A 249 11.34 19.83 -8.16
C ALA A 249 10.25 18.83 -8.59
N ARG A 250 10.56 17.95 -9.54
CA ARG A 250 9.66 16.88 -9.99
C ARG A 250 9.75 15.61 -9.15
N MET A 251 10.76 15.47 -8.31
CA MET A 251 11.00 14.30 -7.46
C MET A 251 10.15 14.36 -6.19
N VAL A 252 8.82 14.44 -6.38
CA VAL A 252 7.83 14.35 -5.29
C VAL A 252 7.77 12.92 -4.73
N LYS A 253 7.17 12.74 -3.55
CA LYS A 253 7.16 11.46 -2.81
C LYS A 253 6.65 10.27 -3.62
N ASP A 254 5.73 10.51 -4.54
CA ASP A 254 5.05 9.53 -5.39
C ASP A 254 5.57 9.52 -6.84
N ALA A 255 6.69 10.21 -7.12
CA ALA A 255 7.30 10.29 -8.44
C ALA A 255 7.66 8.91 -9.05
N TRP A 256 7.89 7.91 -8.21
CA TRP A 256 8.16 6.53 -8.63
C TRP A 256 7.00 5.89 -9.41
N ARG A 257 5.76 6.39 -9.24
CA ARG A 257 4.56 5.86 -9.94
C ARG A 257 4.48 6.29 -11.41
N TRP A 258 4.80 7.54 -11.72
CA TRP A 258 4.59 8.13 -13.06
C TRP A 258 5.88 8.50 -13.79
N ARG A 259 7.04 8.50 -13.11
CA ARG A 259 8.36 8.66 -13.72
C ARG A 259 8.53 10.00 -14.44
N PRO A 260 8.88 11.06 -13.71
CA PRO A 260 9.00 12.39 -14.29
C PRO A 260 9.96 12.42 -15.47
N GLN A 261 9.63 13.22 -16.48
CA GLN A 261 10.48 13.40 -17.65
C GLN A 261 11.89 13.85 -17.22
N GLY A 262 12.90 13.17 -17.75
CA GLY A 262 14.31 13.44 -17.46
C GLY A 262 14.88 12.73 -16.22
N SER A 263 14.08 11.97 -15.46
CA SER A 263 14.53 11.33 -14.22
C SER A 263 15.72 10.37 -14.39
N ALA A 264 15.73 9.54 -15.43
CA ALA A 264 16.83 8.60 -15.68
C ALA A 264 18.16 9.32 -15.95
N GLY A 265 18.13 10.36 -16.79
CA GLY A 265 19.32 11.18 -17.05
C GLY A 265 19.78 11.96 -15.82
N TYR A 266 18.83 12.45 -15.02
CA TYR A 266 19.10 13.12 -13.75
C TYR A 266 19.85 12.22 -12.78
N PHE A 267 19.30 11.04 -12.46
CA PHE A 267 19.94 10.11 -11.52
C PHE A 267 21.28 9.55 -12.05
N ALA A 268 21.39 9.31 -13.37
CA ALA A 268 22.67 8.93 -13.97
C ALA A 268 23.74 10.03 -13.79
N PHE A 269 23.37 11.30 -13.98
CA PHE A 269 24.27 12.43 -13.76
C PHE A 269 24.68 12.55 -12.29
N LEU A 270 23.77 12.34 -11.35
CA LEU A 270 24.09 12.35 -9.92
C LEU A 270 25.06 11.22 -9.56
N ALA A 271 24.82 10.01 -10.06
CA ALA A 271 25.67 8.85 -9.84
C ALA A 271 27.08 9.05 -10.41
N GLU A 272 27.20 9.61 -11.62
CA GLU A 272 28.51 9.98 -12.22
C GLU A 272 29.30 10.97 -11.32
N ASN A 273 28.59 11.79 -10.55
CA ASN A 273 29.18 12.77 -9.64
C ASN A 273 29.34 12.29 -8.20
N GLY A 274 29.03 11.01 -7.92
CA GLY A 274 29.28 10.34 -6.64
C GLY A 274 28.07 10.20 -5.71
N HIS A 275 26.84 10.49 -6.16
CA HIS A 275 25.64 10.17 -5.39
C HIS A 275 25.36 8.67 -5.45
N THR A 276 25.06 8.05 -4.31
CA THR A 276 24.62 6.64 -4.27
C THR A 276 23.11 6.60 -4.34
N LEU A 277 22.56 5.95 -5.38
CA LEU A 277 21.12 5.85 -5.55
C LEU A 277 20.52 4.92 -4.50
N THR A 278 19.44 5.37 -3.88
CA THR A 278 18.57 4.54 -3.03
C THR A 278 17.66 3.65 -3.90
N GLU A 279 17.06 2.61 -3.32
CA GLU A 279 16.21 1.68 -4.08
C GLU A 279 15.04 2.40 -4.78
N VAL A 280 14.39 3.37 -4.12
CA VAL A 280 13.32 4.16 -4.74
C VAL A 280 13.82 5.05 -5.88
N GLU A 281 15.06 5.58 -5.79
CA GLU A 281 15.66 6.36 -6.88
C GLU A 281 16.01 5.47 -8.07
N GLU A 282 16.46 4.24 -7.83
CA GLU A 282 16.64 3.21 -8.88
C GLU A 282 15.32 2.87 -9.58
N VAL A 283 14.22 2.79 -8.82
CA VAL A 283 12.87 2.61 -9.39
C VAL A 283 12.48 3.79 -10.27
N ILE A 284 12.69 5.03 -9.81
CA ILE A 284 12.40 6.24 -10.61
C ILE A 284 13.30 6.30 -11.86
N ALA A 285 14.55 5.81 -11.78
CA ALA A 285 15.52 5.76 -12.86
C ALA A 285 15.32 4.58 -13.84
N ARG A 286 14.39 3.65 -13.55
CA ARG A 286 14.15 2.39 -14.31
C ARG A 286 15.30 1.39 -14.28
N THR A 287 16.16 1.45 -13.26
CA THR A 287 17.19 0.43 -13.03
C THR A 287 16.70 -0.68 -12.11
N ARG A 288 15.54 -0.49 -11.45
CA ARG A 288 14.85 -1.47 -10.59
C ARG A 288 13.32 -1.38 -10.76
N THR A 289 12.58 -2.45 -10.45
CA THR A 289 11.10 -2.40 -10.35
C THR A 289 10.62 -2.17 -8.92
N ALA A 290 9.43 -1.58 -8.74
CA ALA A 290 8.87 -1.30 -7.41
C ALA A 290 8.69 -2.55 -6.55
N ASP A 291 8.42 -3.70 -7.16
CA ASP A 291 8.24 -4.99 -6.47
C ASP A 291 9.54 -5.58 -5.93
N GLN A 292 10.69 -5.06 -6.35
CA GLN A 292 12.03 -5.48 -5.90
C GLN A 292 12.58 -4.61 -4.77
N VAL A 293 11.78 -3.67 -4.26
CA VAL A 293 12.18 -2.79 -3.16
C VAL A 293 11.86 -3.48 -1.83
N THR A 294 12.81 -3.42 -0.90
CA THR A 294 12.62 -3.97 0.44
C THR A 294 11.65 -3.08 1.21
N LEU A 295 10.55 -3.67 1.68
CA LEU A 295 9.54 -3.00 2.50
C LEU A 295 9.91 -3.24 3.98
N ASP A 296 10.62 -2.27 4.57
CA ASP A 296 10.97 -2.25 6.00
C ASP A 296 9.78 -1.82 6.88
#